data_AF-A0A428P4Z3-F1
#
_entry.id   AF-A0A428P4Z3-F1
#
_cell.length_a   1.000
_cell.length_b   1.000
_cell.length_c   1.000
_cell.angle_alpha   90.00
_cell.angle_beta   90.00
_cell.angle_gamma   90.00
#
_symmetry.space_group_name_H-M   'P 1'
#
loop_
_entity.id
_entity.type
_entity.pdbx_description
1 polymer ?
#
loop_
_entity_poly.entity_id
_entity_poly.type
_entity_poly.pdbx_seq_one_letter_code
_entity_poly.pdbx_strand_id
1 'polypeptide(L)'
;MPLFEKGGIWPPTEEPAVKRQLAKKLKNREAIGLKYLHLLPKDQRFQEAEDQLDRIIERYHEVMNSPSREALRSAKKVVSEALHMDQQRQAVVSNMETWINAVLAKKKPGKFIKPTGNLITSVDVEDIRKQHEEEVTAEAARQNRREARCVNKRSTALPLRGWLVDSGRQQEFISFDCNHKRMSEILNTKPGGFMIDIPEAEEVRLAREKSCLAPLEPPYKHESQ
;
A
#
# COMPACT_ATOMS: atom_id res chain seq x y z
N MET A 1 -7.72 -27.27 -46.10
CA MET A 1 -6.92 -26.38 -46.99
C MET A 1 -7.87 -25.41 -47.67
N PRO A 2 -8.06 -24.16 -47.19
CA PRO A 2 -9.00 -23.25 -47.81
C PRO A 2 -8.33 -22.35 -48.87
N LEU A 3 -8.66 -22.63 -50.14
CA LEU A 3 -9.04 -21.72 -51.24
C LEU A 3 -8.27 -20.40 -51.51
N PHE A 4 -7.00 -20.27 -51.15
CA PHE A 4 -6.24 -19.02 -51.47
C PHE A 4 -5.72 -18.94 -52.91
N GLU A 5 -5.86 -19.98 -53.73
CA GLU A 5 -5.23 -20.03 -55.06
C GLU A 5 -6.28 -19.97 -56.17
N LYS A 6 -6.47 -18.77 -56.78
CA LYS A 6 -6.67 -18.53 -58.24
C LYS A 6 -7.67 -17.42 -58.62
N GLY A 7 -8.51 -16.92 -57.73
CA GLY A 7 -9.38 -15.78 -58.05
C GLY A 7 -8.86 -14.52 -57.37
N GLY A 8 -8.37 -13.52 -58.11
CA GLY A 8 -7.93 -12.22 -57.58
C GLY A 8 -9.05 -11.36 -56.96
N ILE A 9 -10.10 -11.98 -56.43
CA ILE A 9 -11.25 -11.34 -55.81
C ILE A 9 -10.90 -11.14 -54.34
N TRP A 10 -10.77 -9.87 -53.95
CA TRP A 10 -10.60 -9.49 -52.55
C TRP A 10 -11.77 -10.04 -51.74
N PRO A 11 -11.54 -10.65 -50.55
CA PRO A 11 -12.64 -11.15 -49.74
C PRO A 11 -13.64 -10.02 -49.47
N PRO A 12 -14.96 -10.28 -49.49
CA PRO A 12 -15.98 -9.26 -49.25
C PRO A 12 -15.81 -8.54 -47.91
N THR A 13 -15.11 -9.18 -46.97
CA THR A 13 -14.84 -8.70 -45.62
C THR A 13 -13.34 -8.53 -45.40
N GLU A 14 -12.92 -7.46 -44.72
CA GLU A 14 -11.52 -7.13 -44.45
C GLU A 14 -10.85 -8.05 -43.38
N GLU A 15 -11.65 -8.83 -42.65
CA GLU A 15 -11.22 -9.70 -41.55
C GLU A 15 -9.96 -10.56 -41.83
N PRO A 16 -9.84 -11.33 -42.93
CA PRO A 16 -8.66 -12.13 -43.21
C PRO A 16 -7.39 -11.30 -43.44
N ALA A 17 -7.51 -10.12 -44.04
CA ALA A 17 -6.38 -9.22 -44.24
C ALA A 17 -5.90 -8.62 -42.91
N VAL A 18 -6.84 -8.20 -42.05
CA VAL A 18 -6.55 -7.68 -40.71
C VAL A 18 -5.92 -8.75 -39.82
N LYS A 19 -6.49 -9.97 -39.79
CA LYS A 19 -5.92 -11.11 -39.07
C LYS A 19 -4.49 -11.42 -39.52
N ARG A 20 -4.22 -11.39 -40.83
CA ARG A 20 -2.88 -11.60 -41.38
C ARG A 20 -1.90 -10.48 -40.99
N GLN A 21 -2.34 -9.23 -41.01
CA GLN A 21 -1.50 -8.10 -40.56
C GLN A 21 -1.21 -8.18 -39.07
N LEU A 22 -2.21 -8.54 -38.26
CA LEU A 22 -2.07 -8.73 -36.82
C LEU A 22 -1.10 -9.88 -36.51
N ALA A 23 -1.23 -11.01 -37.20
CA ALA A 23 -0.29 -12.12 -37.11
C ALA A 23 1.14 -11.73 -37.50
N LYS A 24 1.32 -10.95 -38.58
CA LYS A 24 2.63 -10.39 -38.96
C LYS A 24 3.20 -9.47 -37.87
N LYS A 25 2.36 -8.57 -37.32
CA LYS A 25 2.77 -7.65 -36.26
C LYS A 25 3.12 -8.39 -34.96
N LEU A 26 2.39 -9.45 -34.61
CA LEU A 26 2.67 -10.31 -33.45
C LEU A 26 3.96 -11.11 -33.64
N LYS A 27 4.20 -11.65 -34.84
CA LYS A 27 5.46 -12.34 -35.17
C LYS A 27 6.67 -11.43 -35.04
N ASN A 28 6.56 -10.17 -35.48
CA ASN A 28 7.61 -9.17 -35.33
C ASN A 28 7.78 -8.69 -33.87
N ARG A 29 6.76 -8.92 -33.04
CA ARG A 29 6.75 -8.63 -31.60
C ARG A 29 7.04 -9.86 -30.76
N GLU A 30 7.40 -11.00 -31.34
CA GLU A 30 7.82 -12.17 -30.57
C GLU A 30 8.90 -11.70 -29.61
N ALA A 31 8.53 -11.69 -28.33
CA ALA A 31 9.42 -11.25 -27.27
C ALA A 31 10.70 -12.06 -27.44
N ILE A 32 11.85 -11.36 -27.39
CA ILE A 32 13.17 -11.99 -27.34
C ILE A 32 13.02 -13.18 -26.39
N GLY A 33 13.14 -14.40 -26.94
CA GLY A 33 12.75 -15.60 -26.21
C GLY A 33 13.43 -15.63 -24.85
N LEU A 34 12.76 -16.15 -23.82
CA LEU A 34 13.29 -16.28 -22.45
C LEU A 34 14.72 -16.86 -22.41
N LYS A 35 15.06 -17.67 -23.43
CA LYS A 35 16.41 -18.19 -23.71
C LYS A 35 17.51 -17.13 -23.83
N TYR A 36 17.23 -15.86 -24.12
CA TYR A 36 18.27 -14.84 -24.27
C TYR A 36 18.37 -13.91 -23.06
N LEU A 37 17.48 -14.05 -22.06
CA LEU A 37 17.51 -13.19 -20.87
C LEU A 37 18.80 -13.37 -20.06
N HIS A 38 19.41 -14.56 -20.07
CA HIS A 38 20.69 -14.80 -19.40
C HIS A 38 21.89 -14.17 -20.11
N LEU A 39 21.73 -13.73 -21.38
CA LEU A 39 22.77 -13.00 -22.11
C LEU A 39 22.80 -11.52 -21.71
N LEU A 40 21.72 -11.03 -21.09
CA LEU A 40 21.70 -9.68 -20.58
C LEU A 40 22.57 -9.59 -19.32
N PRO A 41 23.32 -8.50 -19.15
CA PRO A 41 24.02 -8.24 -17.91
C PRO A 41 23.01 -8.26 -16.75
N LYS A 42 23.38 -8.90 -15.64
CA LYS A 42 22.58 -8.88 -14.42
C LYS A 42 22.34 -7.44 -13.97
N ASP A 43 21.20 -7.21 -13.31
CA ASP A 43 20.89 -5.89 -12.73
C ASP A 43 21.89 -5.52 -11.63
N GLN A 44 22.31 -6.49 -10.82
CA GLN A 44 23.28 -6.28 -9.72
C GLN A 44 24.75 -6.31 -10.17
N ARG A 45 25.05 -6.26 -11.47
CA ARG A 45 26.42 -6.44 -12.01
C ARG A 45 27.45 -5.47 -11.41
N PHE A 46 27.07 -4.22 -11.14
CA PHE A 46 28.00 -3.22 -10.62
C PHE A 46 28.28 -3.44 -9.13
N GLN A 47 27.27 -3.87 -8.36
CA GLN A 47 27.45 -4.28 -6.96
C GLN A 47 28.33 -5.52 -6.87
N GLU A 48 28.04 -6.56 -7.68
CA GLU A 48 28.86 -7.77 -7.72
C GLU A 48 30.33 -7.43 -8.06
N ALA A 49 30.57 -6.52 -9.01
CA ALA A 49 31.89 -6.08 -9.39
C ALA A 49 32.62 -5.27 -8.30
N GLU A 50 31.92 -4.37 -7.60
CA GLU A 50 32.46 -3.59 -6.49
C GLU A 50 32.88 -4.53 -5.34
N ASP A 51 32.02 -5.46 -4.96
CA ASP A 51 32.30 -6.45 -3.92
C ASP A 51 33.51 -7.32 -4.29
N GLN A 52 33.66 -7.71 -5.57
CA GLN A 52 34.85 -8.46 -6.01
C GLN A 52 36.12 -7.62 -5.94
N LEU A 53 36.06 -6.34 -6.35
CA LEU A 53 37.21 -5.45 -6.27
C LEU A 53 37.63 -5.23 -4.83
N ASP A 54 36.69 -5.04 -3.91
CA ASP A 54 36.98 -4.89 -2.48
C ASP A 54 37.64 -6.14 -1.91
N ARG A 55 37.12 -7.33 -2.24
CA ARG A 55 37.75 -8.60 -1.84
C ARG A 55 39.18 -8.74 -2.35
N ILE A 56 39.45 -8.36 -3.60
CA ILE A 56 40.80 -8.45 -4.19
C ILE A 56 41.73 -7.43 -3.53
N ILE A 57 41.26 -6.20 -3.36
CA ILE A 57 42.03 -5.12 -2.74
C ILE A 57 42.37 -5.52 -1.31
N GLU A 58 41.40 -5.93 -0.49
CA GLU A 58 41.63 -6.32 0.90
C GLU A 58 42.56 -7.53 1.04
N ARG A 59 42.33 -8.59 0.24
CA ARG A 59 43.08 -9.85 0.36
C ARG A 59 44.52 -9.74 -0.14
N TYR A 60 44.74 -9.01 -1.22
CA TYR A 60 46.03 -8.98 -1.89
C TYR A 60 46.73 -7.63 -1.80
N HIS A 61 46.23 -6.70 -0.99
CA HIS A 61 46.79 -5.35 -0.88
C HIS A 61 48.30 -5.40 -0.69
N GLU A 62 48.82 -6.22 0.23
CA GLU A 62 50.25 -6.24 0.57
C GLU A 62 51.14 -6.92 -0.47
N VAL A 63 50.60 -7.91 -1.19
CA VAL A 63 51.35 -8.75 -2.14
C VAL A 63 51.43 -8.10 -3.53
N MET A 64 50.46 -7.27 -3.91
CA MET A 64 50.41 -6.66 -5.23
C MET A 64 51.46 -5.56 -5.44
N ASN A 65 51.95 -5.44 -6.68
CA ASN A 65 52.84 -4.35 -7.10
C ASN A 65 52.10 -2.99 -7.11
N SER A 66 52.82 -1.89 -6.92
CA SER A 66 52.22 -0.54 -6.87
C SER A 66 51.41 -0.16 -8.11
N PRO A 67 51.80 -0.49 -9.36
CA PRO A 67 50.99 -0.15 -10.54
C PRO A 67 49.67 -0.94 -10.58
N SER A 68 49.69 -2.21 -10.14
CA SER A 68 48.49 -3.05 -10.05
C SER A 68 47.52 -2.54 -8.99
N ARG A 69 48.02 -2.05 -7.85
CA ARG A 69 47.17 -1.42 -6.81
C ARG A 69 46.49 -0.16 -7.33
N GLU A 70 47.23 0.68 -8.06
CA GLU A 70 46.68 1.92 -8.60
C GLU A 70 45.63 1.64 -9.68
N ALA A 71 45.88 0.66 -10.55
CA ALA A 71 44.91 0.20 -11.54
C ALA A 71 43.60 -0.29 -10.88
N LEU A 72 43.69 -1.07 -9.80
CA LEU A 72 42.50 -1.53 -9.06
C LEU A 72 41.75 -0.38 -8.38
N ARG A 73 42.46 0.60 -7.81
CA ARG A 73 41.84 1.81 -7.25
C ARG A 73 41.10 2.62 -8.32
N SER A 74 41.70 2.74 -9.51
CA SER A 74 41.04 3.39 -10.66
C SER A 74 39.80 2.62 -11.11
N ALA A 75 39.90 1.29 -11.24
CA ALA A 75 38.76 0.44 -11.57
C ALA A 75 37.63 0.57 -10.54
N LYS A 76 37.97 0.60 -9.25
CA LYS A 76 36.99 0.81 -8.16
C LYS A 76 36.24 2.12 -8.33
N LYS A 77 36.94 3.23 -8.60
CA LYS A 77 36.29 4.54 -8.84
C LYS A 77 35.26 4.47 -9.97
N VAL A 78 35.62 3.84 -11.10
CA VAL A 78 34.72 3.68 -12.25
C VAL A 78 33.51 2.81 -11.92
N VAL A 79 33.70 1.72 -11.17
CA VAL A 79 32.60 0.84 -10.77
C VAL A 79 31.66 1.53 -9.78
N SER A 80 32.19 2.28 -8.80
CA SER A 80 31.35 3.04 -7.87
C SER A 80 30.56 4.16 -8.58
N GLU A 81 31.15 4.81 -9.59
CA GLU A 81 30.41 5.76 -10.45
C GLU A 81 29.29 5.05 -11.22
N ALA A 82 29.59 3.90 -11.83
CA ALA A 82 28.60 3.11 -12.55
C ALA A 82 27.45 2.62 -11.64
N LEU A 83 27.76 2.25 -10.39
CA LEU A 83 26.75 1.90 -9.38
C LEU A 83 25.82 3.08 -9.09
N HIS A 84 26.39 4.28 -8.89
CA HIS A 84 25.60 5.49 -8.66
C HIS A 84 24.70 5.82 -9.86
N MET A 85 25.22 5.71 -11.09
CA MET A 85 24.43 5.90 -12.30
C MET A 85 23.31 4.86 -12.44
N ASP A 86 23.55 3.61 -12.06
CA ASP A 86 22.52 2.58 -12.11
C ASP A 86 21.41 2.84 -11.09
N GLN A 87 21.74 3.32 -9.88
CA GLN A 87 20.75 3.75 -8.89
C GLN A 87 19.89 4.91 -9.42
N GLN A 88 20.49 5.90 -10.07
CA GLN A 88 19.75 7.00 -10.71
C GLN A 88 18.83 6.48 -11.82
N ARG A 89 19.31 5.56 -12.67
CA ARG A 89 18.50 4.90 -13.70
C ARG A 89 17.30 4.18 -13.08
N GLN A 90 17.51 3.39 -12.03
CA GLN A 90 16.46 2.66 -11.33
C GLN A 90 15.43 3.61 -10.69
N ALA A 91 15.86 4.76 -10.15
CA ALA A 91 14.96 5.79 -9.64
C ALA A 91 14.07 6.37 -10.76
N VAL A 92 14.62 6.64 -11.94
CA VAL A 92 13.84 7.11 -13.09
C VAL A 92 12.86 6.04 -13.56
N VAL A 93 13.29 4.79 -13.69
CA VAL A 93 12.42 3.68 -14.11
C VAL A 93 11.27 3.48 -13.14
N SER A 94 11.55 3.43 -11.83
CA SER A 94 10.49 3.28 -10.81
C SER A 94 9.53 4.48 -10.78
N ASN A 95 10.02 5.71 -10.98
CA ASN A 95 9.16 6.88 -11.15
C ASN A 95 8.26 6.79 -12.38
N MET A 96 8.79 6.26 -13.49
CA MET A 96 7.99 6.06 -14.71
C MET A 96 6.96 4.94 -14.52
N GLU A 97 7.34 3.84 -13.86
CA GLU A 97 6.42 2.74 -13.54
C GLU A 97 5.28 3.21 -12.63
N THR A 98 5.59 3.97 -11.57
CA THR A 98 4.58 4.55 -10.69
C THR A 98 3.67 5.52 -11.44
N TRP A 99 4.22 6.35 -12.32
CA TRP A 99 3.42 7.23 -13.18
C TRP A 99 2.51 6.45 -14.14
N ILE A 100 3.05 5.45 -14.84
CA ILE A 100 2.27 4.56 -15.73
C ILE A 100 1.16 3.89 -14.94
N ASN A 101 1.47 3.31 -13.78
CA ASN A 101 0.50 2.65 -12.92
C ASN A 101 -0.57 3.62 -12.41
N ALA A 102 -0.21 4.87 -12.07
CA ALA A 102 -1.16 5.89 -11.69
C ALA A 102 -2.08 6.31 -12.85
N VAL A 103 -1.54 6.44 -14.07
CA VAL A 103 -2.33 6.70 -15.28
C VAL A 103 -3.26 5.54 -15.60
N LEU A 104 -2.76 4.30 -15.52
CA LEU A 104 -3.58 3.10 -15.71
C LEU A 104 -4.65 2.99 -14.63
N ALA A 105 -4.34 3.29 -13.36
CA ALA A 105 -5.32 3.32 -12.27
C ALA A 105 -6.37 4.42 -12.47
N LYS A 106 -5.99 5.60 -12.98
CA LYS A 106 -6.92 6.66 -13.38
C LYS A 106 -7.80 6.27 -14.58
N LYS A 107 -7.29 5.41 -15.49
CA LYS A 107 -8.07 4.74 -16.55
C LYS A 107 -8.95 3.60 -16.03
N LYS A 108 -8.83 3.21 -14.75
CA LYS A 108 -9.79 2.36 -14.03
C LYS A 108 -10.80 3.19 -13.20
N PRO A 109 -11.50 4.24 -13.69
CA PRO A 109 -12.56 4.86 -12.92
C PRO A 109 -13.83 4.00 -13.07
N GLY A 110 -14.01 3.04 -12.17
CA GLY A 110 -15.18 2.17 -12.13
C GLY A 110 -15.11 0.97 -13.08
N LYS A 111 -16.29 0.39 -13.37
CA LYS A 111 -16.47 -0.74 -14.29
C LYS A 111 -15.81 -0.44 -15.64
N PHE A 112 -14.88 -1.30 -16.09
CA PHE A 112 -14.29 -1.19 -17.44
C PHE A 112 -15.38 -1.35 -18.52
N ILE A 113 -16.38 -2.18 -18.22
CA ILE A 113 -17.61 -2.38 -18.97
C ILE A 113 -18.69 -1.52 -18.35
N LYS A 114 -19.02 -0.41 -19.02
CA LYS A 114 -20.19 0.39 -18.67
C LYS A 114 -21.42 -0.22 -19.35
N PRO A 115 -22.56 -0.40 -18.66
CA PRO A 115 -23.80 -0.74 -19.34
C PRO A 115 -24.21 0.46 -20.18
N THR A 116 -23.77 0.49 -21.44
CA THR A 116 -24.16 1.51 -22.40
C THR A 116 -25.30 0.93 -23.23
N GLY A 117 -26.42 1.66 -23.29
CA GLY A 117 -27.59 1.28 -24.10
C GLY A 117 -27.30 1.22 -25.61
N ASN A 118 -26.12 1.64 -26.05
CA ASN A 118 -25.63 1.45 -27.42
C ASN A 118 -24.34 0.62 -27.38
N LEU A 119 -24.50 -0.62 -27.81
CA LEU A 119 -23.55 -1.73 -27.76
C LEU A 119 -22.49 -1.63 -28.87
N ILE A 120 -21.44 -0.82 -28.72
CA ILE A 120 -20.20 -1.05 -29.48
C ILE A 120 -18.96 -0.62 -28.66
N THR A 121 -18.58 -1.43 -27.68
CA THR A 121 -17.17 -1.58 -27.29
C THR A 121 -16.86 -3.05 -27.45
N SER A 122 -15.90 -3.40 -28.31
CA SER A 122 -15.46 -4.79 -28.51
C SER A 122 -14.80 -5.28 -27.21
N VAL A 123 -15.59 -5.91 -26.35
CA VAL A 123 -15.14 -6.51 -25.09
C VAL A 123 -15.25 -8.02 -25.25
N ASP A 124 -14.19 -8.73 -24.86
CA ASP A 124 -14.20 -10.20 -24.87
C ASP A 124 -14.96 -10.77 -23.65
N VAL A 125 -15.47 -11.99 -23.76
CA VAL A 125 -16.18 -12.67 -22.66
C VAL A 125 -15.25 -12.84 -21.44
N GLU A 126 -13.96 -13.02 -21.69
CA GLU A 126 -12.94 -13.10 -20.63
C GLU A 126 -12.81 -11.79 -19.84
N ASP A 127 -12.87 -10.64 -20.51
CA ASP A 127 -12.82 -9.33 -19.86
C ASP A 127 -14.05 -9.10 -18.95
N ILE A 128 -15.22 -9.61 -19.36
CA ILE A 128 -16.45 -9.57 -18.56
C ILE A 128 -16.30 -10.41 -17.28
N ARG A 129 -15.80 -11.64 -17.41
CA ARG A 129 -15.58 -12.54 -16.26
C ARG A 129 -14.59 -11.94 -15.27
N LYS A 130 -13.47 -11.43 -15.79
CA LYS A 130 -12.43 -10.80 -14.99
C LYS A 130 -12.97 -9.60 -14.21
N GLN A 131 -13.77 -8.73 -14.85
CA GLN A 131 -14.40 -7.62 -14.14
C GLN A 131 -15.35 -8.11 -13.03
N HIS A 132 -16.14 -9.15 -13.31
CA HIS A 132 -17.06 -9.69 -12.30
C HIS A 132 -16.31 -10.26 -11.09
N GLU A 133 -15.23 -11.00 -11.30
CA GLU A 133 -14.38 -11.51 -10.23
C GLU A 133 -13.74 -10.38 -9.40
N GLU A 134 -13.25 -9.32 -10.07
CA GLU A 134 -12.74 -8.12 -9.40
C GLU A 134 -13.82 -7.40 -8.58
N GLU A 135 -15.07 -7.35 -9.06
CA GLU A 135 -16.21 -6.78 -8.33
C GLU A 135 -16.54 -7.61 -7.08
N VAL A 136 -16.66 -8.94 -7.21
CA VAL A 136 -16.97 -9.86 -6.09
C VAL A 136 -15.89 -9.79 -5.02
N THR A 137 -14.61 -9.81 -5.40
CA THR A 137 -13.49 -9.73 -4.45
C THR A 137 -13.41 -8.36 -3.76
N ALA A 138 -13.67 -7.27 -4.49
CA ALA A 138 -13.72 -5.94 -3.90
C ALA A 138 -14.90 -5.75 -2.93
N GLU A 139 -16.06 -6.33 -3.24
CA GLU A 139 -17.22 -6.34 -2.35
C GLU A 139 -16.97 -7.16 -1.09
N ALA A 140 -16.39 -8.36 -1.21
CA ALA A 140 -15.98 -9.18 -0.07
C ALA A 140 -14.98 -8.43 0.83
N ALA A 141 -13.97 -7.77 0.26
CA ALA A 141 -13.02 -6.96 1.01
C ALA A 141 -13.69 -5.76 1.71
N ARG A 142 -14.68 -5.12 1.09
CA ARG A 142 -15.47 -4.04 1.70
C ARG A 142 -16.34 -4.55 2.86
N GLN A 143 -16.93 -5.74 2.73
CA GLN A 143 -17.70 -6.40 3.79
C GLN A 143 -16.79 -6.74 4.98
N ASN A 144 -15.65 -7.41 4.76
CA ASN A 144 -14.67 -7.70 5.80
C ASN A 144 -14.21 -6.44 6.55
N ARG A 145 -13.96 -5.33 5.84
CA ARG A 145 -13.62 -4.03 6.47
C ARG A 145 -14.77 -3.43 7.27
N ARG A 146 -16.03 -3.64 6.88
CA ARG A 146 -17.20 -3.21 7.66
C ARG A 146 -17.32 -4.04 8.94
N GLU A 147 -17.20 -5.35 8.82
CA GLU A 147 -17.26 -6.28 9.94
C GLU A 147 -16.16 -6.00 10.97
N ALA A 148 -14.91 -5.84 10.54
CA ALA A 148 -13.79 -5.49 11.43
C ALA A 148 -14.02 -4.18 12.20
N ARG A 149 -14.63 -3.17 11.57
CA ARG A 149 -15.01 -1.91 12.23
C ARG A 149 -16.16 -2.09 13.22
N CYS A 150 -17.10 -2.98 12.94
CA CYS A 150 -18.20 -3.29 13.85
C CYS A 150 -17.73 -4.10 15.07
N VAL A 151 -16.77 -5.01 14.90
CA VAL A 151 -16.19 -5.80 16.00
C VAL A 151 -15.38 -4.93 16.95
N ASN A 152 -14.53 -4.02 16.42
CA ASN A 152 -13.71 -3.14 17.26
C ASN A 152 -14.53 -2.14 18.10
N LYS A 153 -15.72 -1.74 17.62
CA LYS A 153 -16.67 -0.90 18.38
C LYS A 153 -17.38 -1.65 19.52
N ARG A 154 -17.39 -2.98 19.51
CA ARG A 154 -18.00 -3.80 20.56
C ARG A 154 -17.01 -4.19 21.67
N SER A 155 -15.71 -3.99 21.46
CA SER A 155 -14.65 -4.35 22.42
C SER A 155 -14.16 -3.19 23.30
N THR A 156 -14.59 -1.95 23.07
CA THR A 156 -14.28 -0.81 23.95
C THR A 156 -15.45 -0.52 24.88
N ALA A 157 -15.30 -0.99 26.13
CA ALA A 157 -15.99 -0.59 27.37
C ALA A 157 -17.54 -0.59 27.36
N LEU A 158 -18.13 -1.30 28.33
CA LEU A 158 -19.51 -1.01 28.74
C LEU A 158 -19.60 0.50 29.03
N PRO A 159 -20.64 1.21 28.54
CA PRO A 159 -20.84 2.60 28.93
C PRO A 159 -20.84 2.68 30.46
N LEU A 160 -20.29 3.75 31.05
CA LEU A 160 -20.08 3.91 32.50
C LEU A 160 -21.30 3.48 33.33
N ARG A 161 -22.50 3.74 32.83
CA ARG A 161 -23.78 3.33 33.41
C ARG A 161 -23.96 1.81 33.50
N GLY A 162 -23.59 1.06 32.46
CA GLY A 162 -23.61 -0.40 32.46
C GLY A 162 -22.57 -0.97 33.41
N TRP A 163 -21.36 -0.41 33.42
CA TRP A 163 -20.32 -0.83 34.37
C TRP A 163 -20.72 -0.56 35.83
N LEU A 164 -21.32 0.60 36.14
CA LEU A 164 -21.84 0.95 37.48
C LEU A 164 -22.96 0.04 37.95
N VAL A 165 -23.79 -0.44 37.02
CA VAL A 165 -24.85 -1.40 37.31
C VAL A 165 -24.26 -2.77 37.65
N ASP A 166 -23.32 -3.24 36.83
CA ASP A 166 -22.69 -4.55 36.99
C ASP A 166 -21.79 -4.62 38.23
N SER A 167 -21.17 -3.50 38.63
CA SER A 167 -20.30 -3.43 39.81
C SER A 167 -21.01 -3.00 41.11
N GLY A 168 -22.32 -2.71 41.07
CA GLY A 168 -23.13 -2.38 42.25
C GLY A 168 -22.88 -1.00 42.87
N ARG A 169 -22.09 -0.14 42.23
CA ARG A 169 -21.61 1.15 42.78
C ARG A 169 -22.50 2.36 42.44
N GLN A 170 -23.75 2.13 42.07
CA GLN A 170 -24.67 3.17 41.58
C GLN A 170 -24.96 4.29 42.60
N GLN A 171 -24.85 4.00 43.90
CA GLN A 171 -25.12 4.98 44.97
C GLN A 171 -23.89 5.82 45.33
N GLU A 172 -22.69 5.36 45.00
CA GLU A 172 -21.41 6.04 45.31
C GLU A 172 -21.11 7.16 44.30
N PHE A 173 -21.69 7.09 43.11
CA PHE A 173 -21.34 7.96 41.99
C PHE A 173 -22.59 8.63 41.41
N ILE A 174 -22.87 9.87 41.83
CA ILE A 174 -23.80 10.78 41.16
C ILE A 174 -22.93 11.77 40.36
N SER A 175 -22.90 11.61 39.04
CA SER A 175 -22.14 12.50 38.16
C SER A 175 -22.78 13.90 38.11
N PHE A 176 -21.93 14.91 37.94
CA PHE A 176 -22.30 16.33 37.75
C PHE A 176 -23.35 16.54 36.64
N ASP A 177 -23.41 15.63 35.66
CA ASP A 177 -24.37 15.63 34.55
C ASP A 177 -25.81 15.26 34.93
N CYS A 178 -26.06 14.96 36.21
CA CYS A 178 -27.42 14.88 36.73
C CYS A 178 -28.01 16.30 36.81
N ASN A 179 -28.71 16.67 35.74
CA ASN A 179 -29.53 17.87 35.56
C ASN A 179 -29.88 18.57 36.89
N HIS A 180 -29.34 19.78 37.08
CA HIS A 180 -29.33 20.62 38.30
C HIS A 180 -30.60 20.54 39.18
N LYS A 181 -31.77 20.33 38.58
CA LYS A 181 -33.05 20.05 39.26
C LYS A 181 -32.98 18.90 40.27
N ARG A 182 -32.43 17.74 39.89
CA ARG A 182 -32.40 16.55 40.77
C ARG A 182 -31.46 16.75 41.96
N MET A 183 -30.40 17.54 41.76
CA MET A 183 -29.48 17.96 42.81
C MET A 183 -30.17 18.89 43.81
N SER A 184 -30.92 19.89 43.30
CA SER A 184 -31.67 20.84 44.14
C SER A 184 -32.77 20.17 44.97
N GLU A 185 -33.43 19.16 44.41
CA GLU A 185 -34.47 18.38 45.10
C GLU A 185 -33.90 17.62 46.30
N ILE A 186 -32.75 16.98 46.15
CA ILE A 186 -32.09 16.24 47.22
C ILE A 186 -31.60 17.19 48.32
N LEU A 187 -31.03 18.34 47.96
CA LEU A 187 -30.58 19.36 48.93
C LEU A 187 -31.74 19.95 49.75
N ASN A 188 -32.92 20.12 49.14
CA ASN A 188 -34.10 20.65 49.83
C ASN A 188 -34.81 19.64 50.74
N THR A 189 -34.52 18.33 50.59
CA THR A 189 -35.18 17.27 51.38
C THR A 189 -34.49 16.95 52.70
N LYS A 190 -33.22 17.35 52.91
CA LYS A 190 -32.47 17.03 54.13
C LYS A 190 -31.88 18.30 54.76
N PRO A 191 -32.27 18.68 55.99
CA PRO A 191 -31.64 19.81 56.68
C PRO A 191 -30.22 19.41 57.09
N GLY A 192 -29.20 19.91 56.39
CA GLY A 192 -27.79 19.65 56.68
C GLY A 192 -26.89 19.37 55.48
N GLY A 193 -27.41 19.39 54.24
CA GLY A 193 -26.56 19.33 53.05
C GLY A 193 -25.79 20.63 52.83
N PHE A 194 -24.47 20.55 52.69
CA PHE A 194 -23.61 21.68 52.31
C PHE A 194 -22.75 21.30 51.10
N MET A 195 -22.41 22.30 50.27
CA MET A 195 -21.50 22.15 49.15
C MET A 195 -20.10 22.52 49.62
N ILE A 196 -19.11 21.67 49.36
CA ILE A 196 -17.71 22.04 49.42
C ILE A 196 -17.23 22.13 47.98
N ASP A 197 -16.91 23.34 47.52
CA ASP A 197 -16.20 23.53 46.27
C ASP A 197 -14.76 23.07 46.47
N ILE A 198 -14.52 21.80 46.17
CA ILE A 198 -13.17 21.26 46.17
C ILE A 198 -12.49 21.81 44.90
N PRO A 199 -11.41 22.60 45.02
CA PRO A 199 -10.71 23.09 43.85
C PRO A 199 -10.22 21.90 43.01
N GLU A 200 -10.36 22.02 41.69
CA GLU A 200 -9.93 20.98 40.76
C GLU A 200 -8.47 20.63 41.02
N ALA A 201 -8.20 19.36 41.34
CA ALA A 201 -6.84 18.92 41.61
C ALA A 201 -5.97 19.16 40.37
N GLU A 202 -4.75 19.68 40.57
CA GLU A 202 -3.84 20.07 39.50
C GLU A 202 -3.61 18.92 38.51
N GLU A 203 -3.61 17.67 39.00
CA GLU A 203 -3.49 16.46 38.19
C GLU A 203 -4.63 16.27 37.19
N VAL A 204 -5.86 16.61 37.58
CA VAL A 204 -7.07 16.53 36.73
C VAL A 204 -7.07 17.65 35.71
N ARG A 205 -6.67 18.86 36.13
CA ARG A 205 -6.48 20.02 35.25
C ARG A 205 -5.45 19.72 34.16
N LEU A 206 -4.30 19.16 34.55
CA LEU A 206 -3.22 18.75 33.65
C LEU A 206 -3.62 17.57 32.76
N ALA A 207 -4.39 16.59 33.25
CA ALA A 207 -4.89 15.49 32.44
C ALA A 207 -5.85 15.98 31.35
N ARG A 208 -6.70 16.97 31.67
CA ARG A 208 -7.59 17.62 30.69
C ARG A 208 -6.78 18.38 29.65
N GLU A 209 -5.80 19.18 30.08
CA GLU A 209 -4.89 19.92 29.20
C GLU A 209 -4.08 18.98 28.28
N LYS A 210 -3.60 17.86 28.83
CA LYS A 210 -2.83 16.83 28.11
C LYS A 210 -3.69 16.00 27.16
N SER A 211 -4.97 15.75 27.47
CA SER A 211 -5.91 15.06 26.56
C SER A 211 -6.29 15.89 25.33
N CYS A 212 -6.07 17.21 25.37
CA CYS A 212 -6.28 18.11 24.24
C CYS A 212 -5.07 18.16 23.28
N LEU A 213 -3.96 17.51 23.63
CA LEU A 213 -2.76 17.43 22.81
C LEU A 213 -2.57 15.98 22.32
N ALA A 214 -2.49 15.80 21.01
CA ALA A 214 -2.30 14.48 20.40
C ALA A 214 -0.98 13.83 20.88
N PRO A 215 -0.96 12.57 21.34
CA PRO A 215 0.27 11.94 21.80
C PRO A 215 1.25 11.73 20.63
N LEU A 216 2.46 12.30 20.75
CA LEU A 216 3.63 11.90 19.99
C LEU A 216 4.27 10.69 20.71
N GLU A 217 4.23 9.52 20.08
CA GLU A 217 4.88 8.30 20.60
C GLU A 217 6.42 8.39 20.49
N PRO A 218 7.14 7.61 21.33
CA PRO A 218 8.16 6.75 20.72
C PRO A 218 8.11 5.29 21.23
N PRO A 219 8.63 4.33 20.44
CA PRO A 219 8.45 2.90 20.66
C PRO A 219 9.48 2.36 21.66
N TYR A 220 9.04 1.59 22.66
CA TYR A 220 9.95 0.88 23.57
C TYR A 220 9.78 -0.64 23.51
N LYS A 221 10.78 -1.23 22.85
CA LYS A 221 11.59 -2.42 23.14
C LYS A 221 10.95 -3.54 23.97
N HIS A 222 10.80 -4.69 23.33
CA HIS A 222 10.67 -5.99 23.99
C HIS A 222 12.00 -6.36 24.68
N GLU A 223 11.95 -6.57 25.99
CA GLU A 223 12.96 -7.36 26.70
C GLU A 223 12.30 -8.60 27.30
N SER A 224 12.92 -9.73 26.99
CA SER A 224 12.53 -11.09 27.32
C SER A 224 12.98 -11.47 28.73
N GLN A 225 12.11 -12.13 29.50
CA GLN A 225 12.47 -13.22 30.43
C GLN A 225 11.34 -14.24 30.47
#